data_AF-A0A7S4HFK7-F1
#
_entry.id   AF-A0A7S4HFK7-F1
#
_cell.length_a   1.000
_cell.length_b   1.000
_cell.length_c   1.000
_cell.angle_alpha   90.00
_cell.angle_beta   90.00
_cell.angle_gamma   90.00
#
_symmetry.space_group_name_H-M   'P 1'
#
loop_
_entity.id
_entity.type
_entity.pdbx_description
1 polymer ?
#
loop_
_entity_poly.entity_id
_entity_poly.type
_entity_poly.pdbx_seq_one_letter_code
_entity_poly.pdbx_strand_id
1 'polypeptide(L)'
;HLCVGDTWNCVTNAERRLGVSAVGVIAVLASIYKAVYTFYTVTPLAGFILAPSAVWISIASVLTWTIWSINTPRQPLLPRQDGKASTLQVPLLGPLLEEKPASMG
;
A
#
# COMPACT_ATOMS: atom_id res chain seq x y z
N HIS A 1 -3.07 -16.47 -0.07
CA HIS A 1 -1.95 -15.77 -0.71
C HIS A 1 -2.27 -15.44 -2.16
N LEU A 2 -2.48 -16.44 -3.05
CA LEU A 2 -2.76 -16.25 -4.48
C LEU A 2 -3.82 -15.16 -4.78
N CYS A 3 -5.04 -15.29 -4.25
CA CYS A 3 -6.10 -14.30 -4.49
C CYS A 3 -5.73 -12.88 -3.99
N VAL A 4 -4.99 -12.78 -2.89
CA VAL A 4 -4.55 -11.51 -2.31
C VAL A 4 -3.47 -10.88 -3.20
N GLY A 5 -2.53 -11.70 -3.70
CA GLY A 5 -1.51 -11.28 -4.65
C GLY A 5 -2.09 -10.79 -5.98
N ASP A 6 -3.06 -11.53 -6.55
CA ASP A 6 -3.73 -11.14 -7.80
C ASP A 6 -4.51 -9.82 -7.64
N THR A 7 -5.21 -9.69 -6.51
CA THR A 7 -5.94 -8.45 -6.18
C THR A 7 -4.97 -7.27 -6.07
N TRP A 8 -3.86 -7.45 -5.37
CA TRP A 8 -2.84 -6.42 -5.23
C TRP A 8 -2.19 -6.06 -6.56
N ASN A 9 -1.93 -7.05 -7.43
CA ASN A 9 -1.38 -6.82 -8.76
C ASN A 9 -2.34 -5.98 -9.62
N CYS A 10 -3.65 -6.24 -9.54
CA CYS A 10 -4.68 -5.42 -10.19
C CYS A 10 -4.66 -3.97 -9.67
N VAL A 11 -4.67 -3.76 -8.35
CA VAL A 11 -4.64 -2.42 -7.74
C VAL A 11 -3.38 -1.63 -8.11
N THR A 12 -2.24 -2.32 -8.21
CA THR A 12 -0.94 -1.70 -8.49
C THR A 12 -0.75 -1.38 -9.96
N ASN A 13 -1.02 -2.34 -10.85
CA ASN A 13 -0.68 -2.23 -12.26
C ASN A 13 -1.87 -1.83 -13.15
N ALA A 14 -3.08 -2.31 -12.84
CA ALA A 14 -4.28 -1.96 -13.62
C ALA A 14 -4.91 -0.65 -13.14
N GLU A 15 -5.14 -0.50 -11.83
CA GLU A 15 -5.76 0.70 -11.26
C GLU A 15 -4.75 1.83 -11.01
N ARG A 16 -3.45 1.53 -10.94
CA ARG A 16 -2.36 2.48 -10.63
C ARG A 16 -2.60 3.30 -9.36
N ARG A 17 -3.26 2.70 -8.37
CA ARG A 17 -3.56 3.33 -7.08
C ARG A 17 -2.42 3.06 -6.11
N LEU A 18 -1.34 3.82 -6.26
CA LEU A 18 -0.08 3.69 -5.53
C LEU A 18 -0.27 3.75 -4.00
N GLY A 19 -1.18 4.60 -3.51
CA GLY A 19 -1.45 4.72 -2.07
C GLY A 19 -2.14 3.50 -1.47
N VAL A 20 -3.17 2.97 -2.15
CA VAL A 20 -3.88 1.76 -1.72
C VAL A 20 -3.01 0.52 -1.92
N SER A 21 -2.21 0.50 -2.99
CA SER A 21 -1.23 -0.55 -3.27
C SER A 21 -0.18 -0.67 -2.16
N ALA A 22 0.30 0.44 -1.61
CA ALA A 22 1.25 0.45 -0.50
C ALA A 22 0.70 -0.23 0.77
N VAL A 23 -0.58 -0.06 1.09
CA VAL A 23 -1.22 -0.78 2.21
C VAL A 23 -1.51 -2.23 1.81
N GLY A 24 -1.98 -2.46 0.59
CA GLY A 24 -2.32 -3.79 0.10
C GLY A 24 -1.13 -4.75 0.06
N VAL A 25 0.08 -4.25 -0.23
CA VAL A 25 1.29 -5.08 -0.32
C VAL A 25 1.66 -5.70 1.03
N ILE A 26 1.36 -5.02 2.15
CA ILE A 26 1.60 -5.55 3.51
C ILE A 26 0.71 -6.78 3.76
N ALA A 27 -0.54 -6.75 3.29
CA ALA A 27 -1.44 -7.90 3.39
C ALA A 27 -0.96 -9.08 2.52
N VAL A 28 -0.41 -8.80 1.34
CA VAL A 28 0.21 -9.83 0.48
C VAL A 28 1.41 -10.46 1.18
N LEU A 29 2.28 -9.64 1.76
CA LEU A 29 3.47 -10.06 2.49
C LEU A 29 3.11 -10.96 3.68
N ALA A 30 2.19 -10.51 4.55
CA ALA A 30 1.72 -11.32 5.66
C ALA A 30 1.13 -12.67 5.19
N SER A 31 0.38 -12.66 4.09
CA SER A 31 -0.24 -13.86 3.55
C SER A 31 0.76 -14.88 2.98
N ILE A 32 1.88 -14.46 2.38
CA ILE A 32 2.92 -15.39 1.90
C ILE A 32 3.72 -15.97 3.06
N TYR A 33 4.10 -15.17 4.05
CA TYR A 33 4.80 -15.69 5.23
C TYR A 33 3.95 -16.71 5.98
N LYS A 34 2.65 -16.45 6.14
CA LYS A 34 1.70 -17.41 6.72
C LYS A 34 1.58 -18.68 5.87
N ALA A 35 1.59 -18.57 4.54
CA ALA A 35 1.60 -19.73 3.65
C ALA A 35 2.88 -20.56 3.81
N VAL A 36 4.06 -19.94 3.70
CA VAL A 36 5.35 -20.61 3.88
C VAL A 36 5.41 -21.32 5.22
N TYR A 37 5.01 -20.67 6.32
CA TYR A 37 4.98 -21.29 7.64
C TYR A 37 4.07 -22.53 7.67
N THR A 38 2.84 -22.42 7.15
CA THR A 38 1.89 -23.55 7.12
C THR A 38 2.44 -24.72 6.30
N PHE A 39 3.00 -24.47 5.12
CA PHE A 39 3.57 -25.52 4.27
C PHE A 39 4.83 -26.14 4.89
N TYR A 40 5.66 -25.34 5.56
CA TYR A 40 6.84 -25.83 6.28
C TYR A 40 6.47 -26.77 7.44
N THR A 41 5.38 -26.48 8.17
CA THR A 41 4.91 -27.36 9.26
C THR A 41 4.39 -28.71 8.77
N VAL A 42 3.94 -28.83 7.53
CA VAL A 42 3.46 -30.09 6.94
C VAL A 42 4.61 -30.87 6.30
N THR A 43 5.42 -30.20 5.48
CA THR A 43 6.59 -30.82 4.84
C THR A 43 7.66 -29.75 4.63
N PRO A 44 8.87 -29.91 5.23
CA PRO A 44 9.92 -28.89 5.14
C PRO A 44 10.31 -28.54 3.70
N LEU A 45 10.33 -29.54 2.81
CA LEU A 45 10.62 -29.37 1.39
C LEU A 45 9.61 -28.45 0.69
N ALA A 46 8.33 -28.52 1.02
CA ALA A 46 7.31 -27.63 0.45
C ALA A 46 7.51 -26.17 0.89
N GLY A 47 7.93 -25.96 2.15
CA GLY A 47 8.30 -24.63 2.64
C GLY A 47 9.53 -24.05 1.92
N PHE A 48 10.55 -24.87 1.67
CA PHE A 48 11.73 -24.44 0.91
C PHE A 48 11.42 -24.06 -0.54
N ILE A 49 10.50 -24.76 -1.20
CA ILE A 49 10.06 -24.42 -2.56
C ILE A 49 9.33 -23.06 -2.60
N LEU A 50 8.60 -22.72 -1.53
CA LEU A 50 7.86 -21.45 -1.43
C LEU A 50 8.71 -20.28 -0.91
N ALA A 51 9.87 -20.53 -0.33
CA ALA A 51 10.74 -19.50 0.24
C ALA A 51 11.21 -18.45 -0.80
N PRO A 52 11.60 -18.80 -2.05
CA PRO A 52 11.92 -17.81 -3.08
C PRO A 52 10.76 -16.86 -3.38
N SER A 53 9.51 -17.35 -3.35
CA SER A 53 8.33 -16.51 -3.55
C SER A 53 8.17 -15.49 -2.41
N ALA A 54 8.43 -15.88 -1.15
CA ALA A 54 8.41 -14.94 -0.03
C ALA A 54 9.47 -13.84 -0.17
N VAL A 55 10.69 -14.21 -0.60
CA VAL A 55 11.78 -13.25 -0.86
C VAL A 55 11.36 -12.24 -1.93
N TRP A 56 10.76 -12.72 -3.03
CA TRP A 56 10.28 -11.86 -4.10
C TRP A 56 9.23 -10.85 -3.62
N ILE A 57 8.24 -11.31 -2.84
CA ILE A 57 7.18 -10.43 -2.30
C ILE A 57 7.75 -9.39 -1.33
N SER A 58 8.81 -9.71 -0.58
CA SER A 58 9.52 -8.72 0.24
C SER A 58 10.15 -7.61 -0.60
N ILE A 59 10.79 -7.95 -1.72
CA ILE A 59 11.36 -6.96 -2.65
C ILE A 59 10.25 -6.10 -3.26
N ALA A 60 9.16 -6.73 -3.73
CA ALA A 60 8.01 -6.03 -4.27
C ALA A 60 7.40 -5.04 -3.25
N SER A 61 7.32 -5.44 -1.98
CA SER A 61 6.82 -4.58 -0.90
C SER A 61 7.64 -3.30 -0.74
N VAL A 62 8.97 -3.41 -0.73
CA VAL A 62 9.86 -2.25 -0.64
C VAL A 62 9.72 -1.36 -1.87
N LEU A 63 9.66 -1.95 -3.06
CA LEU A 63 9.51 -1.21 -4.32
C LEU A 63 8.21 -0.39 -4.33
N THR A 64 7.09 -0.99 -3.96
CA THR A 64 5.78 -0.32 -3.92
C THR A 64 5.74 0.83 -2.93
N TRP A 65 6.32 0.62 -1.74
CA TRP A 65 6.42 1.67 -0.74
C TRP A 65 7.29 2.84 -1.21
N THR A 66 8.38 2.52 -1.90
CA THR A 66 9.28 3.51 -2.49
C THR A 66 8.59 4.31 -3.59
N ILE A 67 7.90 3.64 -4.52
CA ILE A 67 7.13 4.28 -5.62
C ILE A 67 6.08 5.24 -5.04
N TRP A 68 5.36 4.83 -4.01
CA TRP A 68 4.40 5.70 -3.35
C TRP A 68 5.07 6.91 -2.69
N SER A 69 6.22 6.71 -2.05
CA SER A 69 6.96 7.78 -1.35
C SER A 69 7.52 8.85 -2.30
N ILE A 70 8.05 8.43 -3.47
CA ILE A 70 8.63 9.34 -4.46
C ILE A 70 7.58 10.09 -5.30
N ASN A 71 6.34 9.60 -5.37
CA ASN A 71 5.30 10.22 -6.17
C ASN A 71 4.57 11.32 -5.37
N THR A 72 4.99 12.58 -5.56
CA THR A 72 4.32 13.78 -5.01
C THR A 72 3.32 14.39 -5.99
N PRO A 73 2.09 14.77 -5.56
CA PRO A 73 1.53 14.59 -4.23
C PRO A 73 1.20 13.12 -3.92
N ARG A 74 1.44 12.70 -2.66
CA ARG A 74 1.25 11.32 -2.21
C ARG A 74 -0.22 10.92 -2.33
N GLN A 75 -0.48 9.79 -2.99
CA GLN A 75 -1.83 9.26 -3.09
C GLN A 75 -2.32 8.76 -1.71
N PRO A 76 -3.62 8.84 -1.41
CA PRO A 76 -4.18 8.48 -0.12
C PRO A 76 -4.09 6.98 0.10
N LEU A 77 -3.82 6.60 1.35
CA LEU A 77 -3.64 5.21 1.77
C LEU A 77 -4.97 4.42 1.81
N LEU A 78 -6.09 5.11 1.99
CA LEU A 78 -7.41 4.50 2.06
C LEU A 78 -8.17 4.64 0.73
N PRO A 79 -8.94 3.61 0.32
CA PRO A 79 -9.80 3.72 -0.86
C PRO A 79 -10.85 4.82 -0.66
N ARG A 80 -10.86 5.83 -1.53
CA ARG A 80 -11.95 6.81 -1.66
C ARG A 80 -12.68 6.58 -2.99
N GLN A 81 -13.97 6.90 -3.01
CA GLN A 81 -14.92 6.67 -4.12
C GLN A 81 -14.46 7.29 -5.46
N ASP A 82 -13.58 8.29 -5.44
CA ASP A 82 -13.26 9.12 -6.62
C ASP A 82 -11.80 9.06 -7.09
N GLY A 83 -10.95 8.20 -6.50
CA GLY A 83 -9.55 8.03 -6.94
C GLY A 83 -8.61 9.26 -6.77
N LYS A 84 -9.10 10.41 -6.28
CA LYS A 84 -8.30 11.61 -6.00
C LYS A 84 -7.75 11.64 -4.58
N ALA A 85 -6.56 12.23 -4.43
CA ALA A 85 -5.92 12.47 -3.14
C ALA A 85 -6.68 13.52 -2.33
N SER A 86 -7.08 13.17 -1.10
CA SER A 86 -7.66 14.12 -0.17
C SER A 86 -6.57 14.97 0.46
N THR A 87 -6.67 16.29 0.31
CA THR A 87 -6.08 17.23 1.28
C THR A 87 -6.60 16.83 2.65
N LEU A 88 -5.69 16.53 3.58
CA LEU A 88 -5.99 16.24 4.98
C LEU A 88 -6.69 17.48 5.56
N GLN A 89 -8.03 17.54 5.48
CA GLN A 89 -8.79 18.54 6.19
C GLN A 89 -8.84 18.09 7.64
N VAL A 90 -7.84 18.54 8.40
CA VAL A 90 -7.82 18.41 9.85
C VAL A 90 -8.94 19.33 10.37
N PRO A 91 -10.04 18.79 10.92
CA PRO A 91 -11.20 19.59 11.29
C PRO A 91 -10.90 20.62 12.39
N LEU A 92 -9.78 20.48 13.09
CA LEU A 92 -9.36 21.36 14.19
C LEU A 92 -8.49 22.56 13.77
N LEU A 93 -8.06 22.66 12.51
CA LEU A 93 -7.11 23.70 12.06
C LEU A 93 -7.65 24.57 10.91
N GLY A 94 -8.94 24.45 10.58
CA GLY A 94 -9.61 25.31 9.60
C GLY A 94 -9.71 26.78 10.02
N PRO A 95 -10.20 27.11 11.23
CA PRO A 95 -10.45 28.51 11.60
C PRO A 95 -9.18 29.32 11.92
N LEU A 96 -8.00 28.69 12.04
CA LEU A 96 -6.75 29.38 12.38
C LEU A 96 -5.95 29.89 11.16
N LEU A 97 -6.27 29.42 9.95
CA LEU A 97 -5.60 29.85 8.72
C LEU A 97 -6.41 30.90 7.92
N GLU A 98 -7.64 31.19 8.34
CA GLU A 98 -8.52 32.18 7.69
C GLU A 98 -8.31 33.62 8.24
N GLU A 99 -7.57 33.77 9.34
CA GLU A 99 -7.18 35.05 9.94
C GLU A 99 -5.88 35.58 9.32
N LYS A 100 -5.88 35.88 8.01
CA LYS A 100 -4.94 36.86 7.46
C LYS A 100 -5.69 37.83 6.54
N PRO A 101 -5.82 39.11 6.94
CA PRO A 101 -6.84 40.00 6.40
C PRO A 101 -6.56 40.38 4.95
N ALA A 102 -7.62 40.33 4.15
CA ALA A 102 -7.75 41.08 2.92
C ALA A 102 -7.88 42.58 3.25
N SER A 103 -6.78 43.33 3.24
CA SER A 103 -6.80 44.75 2.84
C SER A 103 -5.39 45.29 2.63
N MET A 104 -5.03 45.58 1.39
CA MET A 104 -4.38 46.84 1.04
C MET A 104 -4.61 47.06 -0.45
N GLY A 105 -5.34 48.13 -0.77
CA GLY A 105 -5.53 48.65 -2.12
C GLY A 105 -4.32 49.39 -2.63
#